data_AF-A0A7X2T0T2-F1
#
_entry.id   AF-A0A7X2T0T2-F1
#
_cell.length_a   1.000
_cell.length_b   1.000
_cell.length_c   1.000
_cell.angle_alpha   90.00
_cell.angle_beta   90.00
_cell.angle_gamma   90.00
#
_symmetry.space_group_name_H-M   'P 1'
#
loop_
_entity.id
_entity.type
_entity.pdbx_description
1 polymer ?
#
loop_
_entity_poly.entity_id
_entity_poly.type
_entity_poly.pdbx_seq_one_letter_code
_entity_poly.pdbx_strand_id
1 'polypeptide(L)' 'MAQKLVPEAKQGLANFKNEVAGEMGVPFTDYNGNLTSKQCGSVGGEMVKKMVEQYENGIKNK' A
#
# COMPACT_ATOMS: atom_id res chain seq x y z
N MET A 1 5.64 -7.09 -15.25
CA MET A 1 5.02 -6.07 -14.38
C MET A 1 3.60 -6.54 -14.07
N ALA A 2 3.19 -6.58 -12.79
CA ALA A 2 1.81 -6.96 -12.45
C ALA A 2 0.86 -5.90 -13.02
N GLN A 3 -0.09 -6.33 -13.86
CA GLN A 3 -1.14 -5.47 -14.39
C GLN A 3 -2.09 -5.08 -13.25
N LYS A 4 -2.28 -3.78 -13.02
CA LYS A 4 -3.24 -3.31 -12.02
C LYS A 4 -4.66 -3.53 -12.56
N LEU A 5 -5.56 -3.98 -11.70
CA LEU A 5 -6.97 -4.21 -12.03
C LEU A 5 -7.66 -2.93 -12.53
N VAL A 6 -7.24 -1.78 -12.00
CA VAL A 6 -7.67 -0.45 -12.41
C VAL A 6 -6.41 0.35 -12.80
N PRO A 7 -6.07 0.42 -14.10
CA PRO A 7 -4.85 1.10 -14.56
C PRO A 7 -4.76 2.57 -14.13
N GLU A 8 -5.89 3.26 -14.09
CA GLU A 8 -6.02 4.67 -13.71
C GLU A 8 -5.62 4.91 -12.25
N ALA A 9 -5.82 3.91 -11.38
CA ALA A 9 -5.44 3.96 -9.98
C ALA A 9 -3.92 3.78 -9.76
N LYS A 10 -3.12 3.63 -10.82
CA LYS A 10 -1.69 3.32 -10.70
C LYS A 10 -0.94 4.34 -9.87
N GLN A 11 -1.15 5.62 -10.13
CA GLN A 11 -0.48 6.71 -9.43
C GLN A 11 -0.98 6.85 -7.99
N GLY A 12 -2.29 6.81 -7.78
CA GLY A 12 -2.90 6.88 -6.44
C GLY A 12 -2.38 5.78 -5.51
N LEU A 13 -2.31 4.54 -6.01
CA LEU A 13 -1.74 3.41 -5.28
C LEU A 13 -0.23 3.55 -5.00
N ALA A 14 0.52 4.22 -5.87
CA ALA A 14 1.95 4.47 -5.65
C ALA A 14 2.16 5.50 -4.52
N ASN A 15 1.34 6.55 -4.51
CA ASN A 15 1.33 7.56 -3.44
C ASN A 15 0.93 6.91 -2.10
N PHE A 16 -0.15 6.13 -2.09
CA PHE A 16 -0.62 5.42 -0.89
C PHE A 16 0.44 4.49 -0.31
N LYS A 17 1.13 3.72 -1.16
CA LYS A 17 2.26 2.87 -0.75
C LYS A 17 3.36 3.70 -0.06
N ASN A 18 3.71 4.85 -0.62
CA ASN A 18 4.77 5.71 -0.06
C ASN A 18 4.35 6.35 1.27
N GLU A 19 3.07 6.74 1.41
CA GLU A 19 2.50 7.24 2.66
C GLU A 19 2.59 6.18 3.77
N VAL A 20 2.08 4.98 3.51
CA VAL A 20 2.12 3.86 4.46
C VAL A 20 3.56 3.48 4.81
N ALA A 21 4.46 3.45 3.83
CA ALA A 21 5.88 3.21 4.09
C ALA A 21 6.48 4.27 5.03
N GLY A 22 6.14 5.55 4.81
CA GLY A 22 6.55 6.66 5.66
C GLY A 22 6.03 6.54 7.09
N GLU A 23 4.75 6.23 7.27
CA GLU A 23 4.14 5.98 8.59
C GLU A 23 4.82 4.83 9.34
N MET A 24 5.24 3.80 8.62
CA MET A 24 5.92 2.62 9.17
C MET A 24 7.44 2.81 9.32
N GLY A 25 7.98 3.97 8.94
CA GLY A 25 9.42 4.24 8.98
C GLY A 25 10.24 3.37 8.03
N VAL A 26 9.63 2.82 6.98
CA VAL A 26 10.31 2.00 5.98
C VAL A 26 10.77 2.89 4.83
N PRO A 27 12.08 2.97 4.53
CA PRO A 27 12.61 3.94 3.58
C PRO A 27 12.43 3.44 2.13
N PHE A 28 11.19 3.44 1.64
CA PHE A 28 10.91 3.13 0.24
C PHE A 28 11.49 4.21 -0.67
N THR A 29 12.20 3.77 -1.71
CA THR A 29 12.70 4.62 -2.79
C THR A 29 12.25 4.07 -4.15
N ASP A 30 12.76 4.64 -5.24
CA ASP A 30 12.59 4.09 -6.58
C ASP A 30 13.25 2.71 -6.75
N TYR A 31 14.26 2.39 -5.92
CA TYR A 31 14.91 1.08 -5.88
C TYR A 31 14.93 0.51 -4.46
N ASN A 32 14.14 -0.55 -4.24
CA ASN A 32 13.95 -1.18 -2.92
C ASN A 32 14.69 -2.53 -2.79
N GLY A 33 15.69 -2.80 -3.63
CA GLY A 33 16.41 -4.08 -3.63
C GLY A 33 17.23 -4.34 -2.36
N ASN A 34 17.52 -3.28 -1.59
CA ASN A 34 18.19 -3.33 -0.29
C ASN A 34 17.23 -3.60 0.88
N LEU A 35 15.91 -3.49 0.67
CA LEU A 35 14.92 -3.75 1.71
C LEU A 35 14.70 -5.26 1.86
N THR A 36 14.50 -5.71 3.08
CA THR A 36 14.14 -7.10 3.34
C THR A 36 12.73 -7.39 2.83
N SER A 37 12.47 -8.63 2.39
CA SER A 37 11.13 -9.07 2.02
C SER A 37 10.11 -8.85 3.14
N LYS A 38 10.56 -8.92 4.41
CA LYS A 38 9.73 -8.63 5.58
C LYS A 38 9.29 -7.16 5.60
N GLN A 39 10.20 -6.21 5.39
CA GLN A 39 9.87 -4.78 5.35
C GLN A 39 8.88 -4.47 4.22
N CYS A 40 9.15 -4.98 3.01
CA CYS A 40 8.26 -4.78 1.87
C CYS A 40 6.88 -5.43 2.09
N GLY A 41 6.86 -6.64 2.67
CA GLY A 41 5.63 -7.36 3.01
C GLY A 41 4.81 -6.65 4.09
N SER A 42 5.45 -6.08 5.12
CA SER A 42 4.77 -5.33 6.17
C SER A 42 4.06 -4.09 5.62
N VAL A 43 4.69 -3.32 4.72
CA VAL A 43 4.06 -2.17 4.05
C VAL A 43 2.85 -2.62 3.24
N GLY A 44 3.00 -3.68 2.42
CA GLY A 44 1.88 -4.22 1.65
C GLY A 44 0.72 -4.71 2.52
N GLY A 45 1.02 -5.34 3.66
CA GLY A 45 0.02 -5.79 4.64
C GLY A 45 -0.75 -4.62 5.26
N GLU A 46 -0.05 -3.56 5.66
CA GLU A 46 -0.70 -2.37 6.24
C GLU A 46 -1.55 -1.61 5.21
N MET A 47 -1.10 -1.55 3.96
CA MET A 47 -1.92 -1.03 2.86
C MET A 47 -3.26 -1.78 2.75
N VAL A 48 -3.23 -3.12 2.76
CA VAL A 48 -4.44 -3.95 2.68
C VAL A 48 -5.33 -3.72 3.91
N LYS A 49 -4.75 -3.65 5.11
CA LYS A 49 -5.49 -3.40 6.34
C LYS A 49 -6.29 -2.09 6.29
N LYS A 50 -5.65 -0.99 5.89
CA LYS A 50 -6.32 0.32 5.70
C LYS A 50 -7.39 0.28 4.62
N MET A 51 -7.15 -0.42 3.50
CA MET A 51 -8.16 -0.59 2.44
C MET A 51 -9.40 -1.34 2.96
N VAL A 52 -9.21 -2.41 3.73
CA VAL A 52 -10.31 -3.17 4.33
C VAL A 52 -11.06 -2.32 5.34
N GLU A 53 -10.37 -1.59 6.21
CA GLU A 53 -11.00 -0.67 7.17
C GLU A 53 -11.86 0.40 6.46
N GLN A 54 -11.35 1.01 5.39
CA GLN A 54 -12.13 1.97 4.59
C GLN A 54 -13.37 1.32 3.97
N TYR A 55 -13.24 0.10 3.44
CA TYR A 55 -14.35 -0.66 2.88
C TYR A 55 -15.40 -0.98 3.94
N GLU A 56 -14.99 -1.51 5.11
CA GLU A 56 -15.85 -1.81 6.25
C GLU A 56 -16.62 -0.57 6.71
N ASN A 57 -15.94 0.58 6.84
CA ASN A 57 -16.58 1.84 7.18
C ASN A 57 -17.64 2.28 6.16
N GLY A 58 -17.41 2.00 4.87
CA GLY A 58 -18.36 2.32 3.79
C GLY A 58 -19.61 1.42 3.76
N ILE A 59 -19.57 0.25 4.40
CA ILE A 59 -20.71 -0.68 4.47
C ILE A 59 -21.36 -0.75 5.86
N LYS A 60 -20.71 -0.25 6.90
CA LYS A 60 -21.15 -0.33 8.31
C LYS A 60 -22.61 0.08 8.57
N ASN A 61 -23.15 0.99 7.76
CA ASN A 61 -24.51 1.54 7.92
C ASN A 61 -25.39 1.36 6.67
N LYS A 62 -25.04 0.41 5.79
CA LYS A 62 -25.91 -0.06 4.70
C LYS A 62 -26.79 -1.19 5.19
#